data_AF-A0A8T3MG14-F1
#
_entry.id   AF-A0A8T3MG14-F1
#
_cell.length_a   1.000
_cell.length_b   1.000
_cell.length_c   1.000
_cell.angle_alpha   90.00
_cell.angle_beta   90.00
_cell.angle_gamma   90.00
#
_symmetry.space_group_name_H-M   'P 1'
#
loop_
_entity.id
_entity.type
_entity.pdbx_description
1 polymer ?
#
loop_
_entity_poly.entity_id
_entity_poly.type
_entity_poly.pdbx_seq_one_letter_code
_entity_poly.pdbx_strand_id
1 'polypeptide(L)'
;MTIRTEPRPAAPPIVPGPDAAAPLLVAPAEIVPGRARPAAPLRREGPEKLTGEAKYADDLVFPGAWYGATIRSTEPHARLLGLERDPAFDWSTVVLVTAEDIPGDNVVSLISDDQPVLVPVGGEVRHHAEPLALLAAPDRGLLRAARGAIHARTAPLPAVFDPLASEHVFAHYEIASGDLERGFAEADLVLEGTYRVGHQEQLYIENNAMIAVPRDDGGVAVHGSLQCPYYVHKALKRSLRLSDEQARVVQAETGGGFGGKEEYPSILAIHAALLARACGRPVRMIYDRHEDIAATTKRHPAVVTHRTGVRRDGTLV
;
A
#
# COMPACT_ATOMS: atom_id res chain seq x y z
N MET A 1 19.52 -9.83 6.07
CA MET A 1 20.61 -9.65 5.10
C MET A 1 21.05 -8.20 5.18
N THR A 2 22.13 -7.92 5.90
CA THR A 2 22.62 -6.56 6.14
C THR A 2 23.59 -6.22 5.01
N ILE A 3 23.19 -5.36 4.07
CA ILE A 3 24.10 -4.88 3.02
C ILE A 3 25.01 -3.84 3.67
N ARG A 4 26.28 -4.19 3.90
CA ARG A 4 27.34 -3.23 4.16
C ARG A 4 27.86 -2.74 2.80
N THR A 5 27.68 -1.47 2.51
CA THR A 5 28.44 -0.76 1.48
C THR A 5 29.69 -0.20 2.13
N GLU A 6 30.86 -0.76 1.81
CA GLU A 6 32.14 -0.14 2.17
C GLU A 6 32.45 0.96 1.15
N PRO A 7 32.79 2.19 1.58
CA PRO A 7 33.20 3.24 0.66
C PRO A 7 34.50 2.85 -0.04
N ARG A 8 34.55 2.98 -1.37
CA ARG A 8 35.81 2.88 -2.13
C ARG A 8 36.79 3.97 -1.65
N PRO A 9 38.10 3.70 -1.60
CA PRO A 9 39.10 4.72 -1.30
C PRO A 9 38.97 5.89 -2.28
N ALA A 10 39.06 7.12 -1.74
CA ALA A 10 38.92 8.34 -2.51
C ALA A 10 39.96 8.38 -3.65
N ALA A 11 39.49 8.62 -4.87
CA ALA A 11 40.39 8.91 -5.99
C ALA A 11 41.16 10.21 -5.70
N PRO A 12 42.43 10.33 -6.13
CA PRO A 12 43.19 11.57 -5.97
C PRO A 12 42.47 12.72 -6.70
N PRO A 13 42.54 13.95 -6.15
CA PRO A 13 41.87 15.11 -6.75
C PRO A 13 42.43 15.38 -8.15
N ILE A 14 41.52 15.57 -9.11
CA ILE A 14 41.87 15.95 -10.47
C ILE A 14 42.33 17.41 -10.45
N VAL A 15 43.59 17.66 -10.83
CA VAL A 15 44.13 19.01 -10.98
C VAL A 15 43.84 19.50 -12.39
N PRO A 16 43.16 20.65 -12.59
CA PRO A 16 42.86 21.17 -13.92
C PRO A 16 44.14 21.51 -14.70
N GLY A 17 44.13 21.27 -16.01
CA GLY A 17 45.22 21.65 -16.91
C GLY A 17 45.31 23.17 -17.15
N PRO A 18 46.43 23.67 -17.68
CA PRO A 18 46.73 25.10 -17.81
C PRO A 18 45.80 25.90 -18.73
N ASP A 19 45.02 25.22 -19.59
CA ASP A 19 44.08 25.83 -20.55
C ASP A 19 42.60 25.68 -20.14
N ALA A 20 42.32 25.31 -18.89
CA ALA A 20 40.94 25.25 -18.40
C ALA A 20 40.33 26.65 -18.36
N ALA A 21 39.23 26.86 -19.08
CA ALA A 21 38.44 28.08 -18.97
C ALA A 21 38.10 28.34 -17.49
N ALA A 22 38.24 29.59 -17.04
CA ALA A 22 37.94 29.94 -15.66
C ALA A 22 36.51 29.48 -15.32
N PRO A 23 36.31 28.78 -14.18
CA PRO A 23 34.99 28.26 -13.83
C PRO A 23 33.98 29.40 -13.81
N LEU A 24 32.77 29.14 -14.29
CA LEU A 24 31.65 30.06 -14.14
C LEU A 24 31.37 30.19 -12.63
N LEU A 25 31.92 31.25 -12.04
CA LEU A 25 31.62 31.64 -10.67
C LEU A 25 30.22 32.26 -10.66
N VAL A 26 29.20 31.42 -10.48
CA VAL A 26 27.86 31.90 -10.12
C VAL A 26 27.98 32.47 -8.71
N ALA A 27 28.01 33.80 -8.59
CA ALA A 27 27.96 34.45 -7.29
C ALA A 27 26.72 33.91 -6.54
N PRO A 28 26.84 33.56 -5.24
CA PRO A 28 25.68 33.17 -4.45
C PRO A 28 24.59 34.22 -4.65
N ALA A 29 23.38 33.78 -5.00
CA ALA A 29 22.24 34.69 -5.01
C ALA A 29 22.20 35.40 -3.65
N GLU A 30 22.03 36.71 -3.67
CA GLU A 30 21.89 37.47 -2.42
C GLU A 30 20.70 36.89 -1.67
N ILE A 31 20.96 36.30 -0.49
CA ILE A 31 19.89 35.76 0.36
C ILE A 31 19.12 36.97 0.87
N VAL A 32 18.09 37.36 0.13
CA VAL A 32 17.16 38.38 0.58
C VAL A 32 16.34 37.72 1.69
N PRO A 33 16.29 38.29 2.91
CA PRO A 33 15.41 37.77 3.95
C PRO A 33 13.97 37.84 3.45
N GLY A 34 13.41 36.71 3.05
CA GLY A 34 11.98 36.60 2.88
C GLY A 34 11.31 36.97 4.20
N ARG A 35 10.16 37.65 4.16
CA ARG A 35 9.32 37.81 5.35
C ARG A 35 8.74 36.45 5.72
N ALA A 36 9.52 35.60 6.37
CA ALA A 36 8.99 34.49 7.12
C ALA A 36 8.07 35.08 8.19
N ARG A 37 6.83 34.58 8.28
CA ARG A 37 6.01 34.87 9.47
C ARG A 37 6.83 34.42 10.68
N PRO A 38 6.99 35.25 11.73
CA PRO A 38 7.95 35.03 12.81
C PRO A 38 7.70 33.73 13.62
N ALA A 39 6.56 33.08 13.42
CA ALA A 39 6.28 31.74 13.88
C ALA A 39 5.49 30.97 12.81
N ALA A 40 5.84 29.69 12.60
CA ALA A 40 4.94 28.78 11.93
C ALA A 40 3.63 28.68 12.75
N PRO A 41 2.45 28.73 12.12
CA PRO A 41 1.21 28.54 12.85
C PRO A 41 1.22 27.16 13.52
N LEU A 42 0.73 27.08 14.76
CA LEU A 42 0.51 25.81 15.41
C LEU A 42 -0.47 24.97 14.60
N ARG A 43 -0.24 23.66 14.56
CA ARG A 43 -1.16 22.71 13.91
C ARG A 43 -2.50 22.78 14.64
N ARG A 44 -3.61 22.93 13.90
CA ARG A 44 -4.96 23.11 14.46
C ARG A 44 -5.36 21.94 15.35
N GLU A 45 -4.99 20.74 14.94
CA GLU A 45 -5.20 19.47 15.61
C GLU A 45 -4.13 19.15 16.68
N GLY A 46 -3.13 20.02 16.84
CA GLY A 46 -2.03 19.83 17.78
C GLY A 46 -2.47 19.64 19.24
N PRO A 47 -3.34 20.50 19.79
CA PRO A 47 -3.81 20.37 21.17
C PRO A 47 -4.42 19.00 21.48
N GLU A 48 -5.38 18.55 20.67
CA GLU A 48 -6.07 17.26 20.87
C GLU A 48 -5.12 16.05 20.81
N LYS A 49 -4.07 16.12 19.98
CA LYS A 49 -3.04 15.07 19.90
C LYS A 49 -2.11 15.06 21.11
N LEU A 50 -1.83 16.23 21.70
CA LEU A 50 -1.01 16.35 22.91
C LEU A 50 -1.75 15.89 24.17
N THR A 51 -3.08 16.03 24.20
CA THR A 51 -3.92 15.64 25.34
C THR A 51 -4.47 14.22 25.24
N GLY A 52 -4.36 13.55 24.08
CA GLY A 52 -4.97 12.25 23.82
C GLY A 52 -6.48 12.32 23.56
N GLU A 53 -7.01 13.52 23.28
CA GLU A 53 -8.41 13.74 22.92
C GLU A 53 -8.70 13.39 21.46
N ALA A 54 -7.70 13.52 20.57
CA ALA A 54 -7.80 13.12 19.17
C ALA A 54 -8.16 11.63 19.07
N LYS A 55 -9.19 11.32 18.26
CA LYS A 55 -9.71 9.96 18.09
C LYS A 55 -9.26 9.37 16.77
N TYR A 56 -8.37 8.39 16.85
CA TYR A 56 -7.96 7.53 15.74
C TYR A 56 -8.99 6.43 15.52
N ALA A 57 -8.84 5.65 14.45
CA ALA A 57 -9.87 4.69 14.05
C ALA A 57 -10.20 3.66 15.14
N ASP A 58 -9.21 3.15 15.89
CA ASP A 58 -9.44 2.19 16.98
C ASP A 58 -10.07 2.83 18.23
N ASP A 59 -9.99 4.15 18.37
CA ASP A 59 -10.62 4.89 19.48
C ASP A 59 -12.13 5.12 19.26
N LEU A 60 -12.62 4.92 18.04
CA LEU A 60 -14.02 5.10 17.70
C LEU A 60 -14.87 3.94 18.25
N VAL A 61 -15.90 4.30 19.04
CA VAL A 61 -16.80 3.33 19.67
C VAL A 61 -18.09 3.21 18.86
N PHE A 62 -18.35 2.01 18.35
CA PHE A 62 -19.60 1.61 17.71
C PHE A 62 -20.24 0.49 18.54
N PRO A 63 -21.30 0.77 19.33
CA PRO A 63 -21.93 -0.23 20.17
C PRO A 63 -22.39 -1.46 19.38
N GLY A 64 -22.09 -2.65 19.90
CA GLY A 64 -22.44 -3.92 19.26
C GLY A 64 -21.56 -4.31 18.06
N ALA A 65 -20.47 -3.56 17.81
CA ALA A 65 -19.54 -3.89 16.74
C ALA A 65 -18.88 -5.26 16.95
N TRP A 66 -18.85 -6.05 15.89
CA TRP A 66 -18.11 -7.32 15.80
C TRP A 66 -16.68 -7.08 15.33
N TYR A 67 -15.81 -8.05 15.58
CA TYR A 67 -14.43 -8.04 15.13
C TYR A 67 -14.31 -8.83 13.83
N GLY A 68 -13.68 -8.24 12.83
CA GLY A 68 -13.41 -8.87 11.54
C GLY A 68 -11.94 -9.27 11.36
N ALA A 69 -11.68 -10.32 10.59
CA ALA A 69 -10.35 -10.76 10.18
C ALA A 69 -10.34 -11.27 8.74
N THR A 70 -9.18 -11.19 8.10
CA THR A 70 -8.95 -11.75 6.76
C THR A 70 -8.23 -13.10 6.89
N ILE A 71 -8.76 -14.13 6.23
CA ILE A 71 -8.05 -15.38 5.95
C ILE A 71 -7.20 -15.14 4.70
N ARG A 72 -5.90 -15.37 4.81
CA ARG A 72 -4.92 -15.01 3.79
C ARG A 72 -4.14 -16.22 3.31
N SER A 73 -3.67 -16.14 2.08
CA SER A 73 -2.74 -17.14 1.54
C SER A 73 -1.40 -17.12 2.27
N THR A 74 -0.87 -18.30 2.55
CA THR A 74 0.54 -18.51 2.91
C THR A 74 1.42 -18.82 1.70
N GLU A 75 0.82 -19.10 0.54
CA GLU A 75 1.52 -19.39 -0.71
C GLU A 75 1.84 -18.11 -1.48
N PRO A 76 3.03 -18.01 -2.11
CA PRO A 76 3.40 -16.88 -2.95
C PRO A 76 2.76 -16.94 -4.35
N HIS A 77 2.49 -18.15 -4.86
CA HIS A 77 1.77 -18.36 -6.12
C HIS A 77 1.13 -19.75 -6.09
N ALA A 78 -0.18 -19.84 -6.23
CA ALA A 78 -0.91 -21.10 -6.17
C ALA A 78 -2.31 -21.00 -6.81
N ARG A 79 -2.93 -22.14 -7.12
CA ARG A 79 -4.37 -22.22 -7.35
C ARG A 79 -5.10 -22.50 -6.05
N LEU A 80 -6.15 -21.74 -5.73
CA LEU A 80 -7.02 -22.01 -4.59
C LEU A 80 -7.99 -23.15 -4.93
N LEU A 81 -7.88 -24.30 -4.28
CA LEU A 81 -8.74 -25.47 -4.51
C LEU A 81 -9.95 -25.52 -3.59
N GLY A 82 -9.95 -24.74 -2.50
CA GLY A 82 -11.05 -24.67 -1.56
C GLY A 82 -10.64 -24.15 -0.19
N LEU A 83 -11.64 -23.92 0.65
CA LEU A 83 -11.48 -23.57 2.07
C LEU A 83 -12.05 -24.72 2.90
N GLU A 84 -11.18 -25.40 3.65
CA GLU A 84 -11.53 -26.48 4.54
C GLU A 84 -11.89 -25.92 5.92
N ARG A 85 -13.09 -26.25 6.38
CA ARG A 85 -13.63 -25.84 7.67
C ARG A 85 -13.55 -27.03 8.62
N ASP A 86 -13.02 -26.82 9.82
CA ASP A 86 -13.06 -27.84 10.86
C ASP A 86 -14.52 -28.15 11.21
N PRO A 87 -14.99 -29.41 11.02
CA PRO A 87 -16.37 -29.79 11.34
C PRO A 87 -16.67 -29.77 12.85
N ALA A 88 -15.65 -29.74 13.71
CA ALA A 88 -15.83 -29.64 15.16
C ALA A 88 -16.06 -28.20 15.64
N PHE A 89 -15.78 -27.20 14.82
CA PHE A 89 -16.03 -25.80 15.15
C PHE A 89 -17.49 -25.41 14.85
N ASP A 90 -18.12 -24.70 15.79
CA ASP A 90 -19.49 -24.22 15.58
C ASP A 90 -19.52 -22.97 14.69
N TRP A 91 -19.60 -23.20 13.38
CA TRP A 91 -19.68 -22.16 12.37
C TRP A 91 -20.94 -21.28 12.44
N SER A 92 -21.97 -21.65 13.21
CA SER A 92 -23.16 -20.81 13.39
C SER A 92 -22.90 -19.59 14.29
N THR A 93 -21.80 -19.60 15.03
CA THR A 93 -21.40 -18.53 15.97
C THR A 93 -20.61 -17.40 15.32
N VAL A 94 -20.21 -17.58 14.05
CA VAL A 94 -19.40 -16.62 13.28
C VAL A 94 -20.00 -16.40 11.90
N VAL A 95 -19.59 -15.31 11.26
CA VAL A 95 -19.87 -15.07 9.84
C VAL A 95 -18.62 -15.38 9.04
N LEU A 96 -18.78 -16.14 7.96
CA LEU A 96 -17.76 -16.40 6.96
C LEU A 96 -18.24 -15.82 5.62
N VAL A 97 -17.39 -15.01 5.00
CA VAL A 97 -17.62 -14.41 3.68
C VAL A 97 -16.50 -14.85 2.74
N THR A 98 -16.86 -15.24 1.53
CA THR A 98 -15.97 -15.67 0.45
C THR A 98 -16.18 -14.79 -0.79
N ALA A 99 -15.43 -15.03 -1.86
CA ALA A 99 -15.59 -14.31 -3.12
C ALA A 99 -17.00 -14.43 -3.72
N GLU A 100 -17.72 -15.53 -3.43
CA GLU A 100 -19.10 -15.76 -3.92
C GLU A 100 -20.12 -14.82 -3.27
N ASP A 101 -19.80 -14.29 -2.09
CA ASP A 101 -20.67 -13.40 -1.33
C ASP A 101 -20.50 -11.92 -1.76
N ILE A 102 -19.60 -11.64 -2.71
CA ILE A 102 -19.40 -10.28 -3.24
C ILE A 102 -20.54 -9.98 -4.22
N PRO A 103 -21.41 -8.99 -3.94
CA PRO A 103 -22.58 -8.76 -4.77
C PRO A 103 -22.22 -8.05 -6.09
N GLY A 104 -21.11 -7.30 -6.13
CA GLY A 104 -20.63 -6.57 -7.30
C GLY A 104 -19.42 -7.23 -7.96
N ASP A 105 -18.53 -6.40 -8.49
CA ASP A 105 -17.32 -6.91 -9.14
C ASP A 105 -16.31 -7.35 -8.07
N ASN A 106 -15.76 -8.56 -8.20
CA ASN A 106 -14.66 -9.03 -7.37
C ASN A 106 -13.33 -8.42 -7.86
N VAL A 107 -13.22 -7.10 -7.79
CA VAL A 107 -12.02 -6.34 -8.13
C VAL A 107 -11.92 -5.07 -7.29
N VAL A 108 -10.70 -4.71 -6.94
CA VAL A 108 -10.38 -3.43 -6.29
C VAL A 108 -10.14 -2.40 -7.38
N SER A 109 -11.07 -1.46 -7.57
CA SER A 109 -10.96 -0.49 -8.66
C SER A 109 -10.06 0.68 -8.30
N LEU A 110 -8.89 0.76 -8.93
CA LEU A 110 -7.97 1.89 -8.81
C LEU A 110 -7.51 2.40 -10.18
N ILE A 111 -6.27 2.08 -10.58
CA ILE A 111 -5.64 2.43 -11.87
C ILE A 111 -6.00 1.35 -12.90
N SER A 112 -5.84 0.09 -12.53
CA SER A 112 -6.20 -1.12 -13.28
C SER A 112 -7.19 -1.96 -12.47
N ASP A 113 -7.83 -2.89 -13.16
CA ASP A 113 -8.83 -3.82 -12.61
C ASP A 113 -8.24 -5.25 -12.56
N ASP A 114 -7.12 -5.41 -11.87
CA ASP A 114 -6.28 -6.61 -11.87
C ASP A 114 -6.19 -7.33 -10.52
N GLN A 115 -6.60 -6.66 -9.43
CA GLN A 115 -6.54 -7.20 -8.08
C GLN A 115 -7.94 -7.64 -7.59
N PRO A 116 -8.15 -8.93 -7.23
CA PRO A 116 -9.40 -9.37 -6.65
C PRO A 116 -9.59 -8.83 -5.22
N VAL A 117 -10.84 -8.67 -4.80
CA VAL A 117 -11.16 -8.37 -3.39
C VAL A 117 -10.88 -9.60 -2.53
N LEU A 118 -11.28 -10.78 -3.01
CA LEU A 118 -11.00 -12.10 -2.44
C LEU A 118 -10.71 -13.08 -3.59
N VAL A 119 -9.68 -13.91 -3.47
CA VAL A 119 -9.40 -14.96 -4.47
C VAL A 119 -10.54 -15.99 -4.46
N PRO A 120 -11.25 -16.21 -5.58
CA PRO A 120 -12.32 -17.21 -5.64
C PRO A 120 -11.75 -18.63 -5.65
N VAL A 121 -12.55 -19.61 -5.23
CA VAL A 121 -12.20 -21.02 -5.40
C VAL A 121 -12.05 -21.32 -6.90
N GLY A 122 -10.97 -22.01 -7.26
CA GLY A 122 -10.53 -22.22 -8.64
C GLY A 122 -9.66 -21.09 -9.19
N GLY A 123 -9.60 -19.94 -8.50
CA GLY A 123 -8.77 -18.79 -8.85
C GLY A 123 -7.29 -18.95 -8.48
N GLU A 124 -6.50 -17.95 -8.84
CA GLU A 124 -5.06 -17.89 -8.63
C GLU A 124 -4.73 -16.93 -7.49
N VAL A 125 -3.95 -17.43 -6.53
CA VAL A 125 -3.20 -16.65 -5.57
C VAL A 125 -1.92 -16.20 -6.25
N ARG A 126 -1.64 -14.90 -6.29
CA ARG A 126 -0.53 -14.26 -6.98
C ARG A 126 0.53 -13.71 -6.04
N HIS A 127 0.24 -13.63 -4.74
CA HIS A 127 1.22 -13.23 -3.73
C HIS A 127 0.91 -13.78 -2.34
N HIS A 128 1.95 -13.83 -1.49
CA HIS A 128 1.79 -14.12 -0.08
C HIS A 128 0.87 -13.07 0.58
N ALA A 129 0.05 -13.49 1.55
CA ALA A 129 -0.91 -12.66 2.27
C ALA A 129 -2.12 -12.17 1.43
N GLU A 130 -2.30 -12.68 0.20
CA GLU A 130 -3.47 -12.34 -0.61
C GLU A 130 -4.78 -12.81 0.06
N PRO A 131 -5.83 -11.97 0.10
CA PRO A 131 -7.09 -12.30 0.77
C PRO A 131 -7.85 -13.47 0.11
N LEU A 132 -8.28 -14.45 0.91
CA LEU A 132 -9.03 -15.63 0.46
C LEU A 132 -10.48 -15.64 0.97
N ALA A 133 -10.68 -15.27 2.23
CA ALA A 133 -11.99 -15.19 2.87
C ALA A 133 -11.95 -14.23 4.05
N LEU A 134 -13.11 -13.92 4.61
CA LEU A 134 -13.27 -13.01 5.75
C LEU A 134 -14.08 -13.68 6.85
N LEU A 135 -13.73 -13.39 8.10
CA LEU A 135 -14.46 -13.84 9.28
C LEU A 135 -14.93 -12.64 10.11
N ALA A 136 -16.12 -12.73 10.69
CA ALA A 136 -16.54 -11.83 11.76
C ALA A 136 -17.10 -12.60 12.97
N ALA A 137 -16.79 -12.12 14.17
CA ALA A 137 -17.28 -12.70 15.42
C ALA A 137 -17.56 -11.60 16.47
N PRO A 138 -18.46 -11.84 17.44
CA PRO A 138 -18.79 -10.89 18.50
C PRO A 138 -17.63 -10.55 19.44
N ASP A 139 -16.61 -11.41 19.54
CA ASP A 139 -15.43 -11.18 20.38
C ASP A 139 -14.13 -11.70 19.72
N ARG A 140 -13.00 -11.17 20.20
CA ARG A 140 -11.66 -11.47 19.67
C ARG A 140 -11.22 -12.92 19.90
N GLY A 141 -11.70 -13.57 20.97
CA GLY A 141 -11.36 -14.94 21.30
C GLY A 141 -12.00 -15.91 20.32
N LEU A 142 -13.30 -15.76 20.08
CA LEU A 142 -14.04 -16.54 19.10
C LEU A 142 -13.52 -16.32 17.68
N LEU A 143 -13.21 -15.07 17.30
CA LEU A 143 -12.60 -14.78 16.00
C LEU A 143 -11.27 -15.51 15.80
N ARG A 144 -10.43 -15.55 16.84
CA ARG A 144 -9.13 -16.22 16.80
C ARG A 144 -9.29 -17.74 16.70
N ALA A 145 -10.26 -18.32 17.42
CA ALA A 145 -10.59 -19.73 17.32
C ALA A 145 -11.10 -20.09 15.91
N ALA A 146 -12.04 -19.31 15.37
CA ALA A 146 -12.57 -19.51 14.02
C ALA A 146 -11.46 -19.42 12.94
N ARG A 147 -10.54 -18.47 13.07
CA ARG A 147 -9.38 -18.34 12.18
C ARG A 147 -8.46 -19.58 12.24
N GLY A 148 -8.31 -20.20 13.40
CA GLY A 148 -7.55 -21.45 13.55
C GLY A 148 -8.27 -22.69 13.03
N ALA A 149 -9.59 -22.60 12.83
CA ALA A 149 -10.46 -23.69 12.40
C ALA A 149 -10.70 -23.72 10.88
N ILE A 150 -10.07 -22.84 10.10
CA ILE A 150 -10.20 -22.77 8.64
C ILE A 150 -8.83 -22.80 7.97
N HIS A 151 -8.71 -23.63 6.92
CA HIS A 151 -7.48 -23.81 6.17
C HIS A 151 -7.73 -23.70 4.67
N ALA A 152 -6.82 -23.05 3.95
CA ALA A 152 -6.86 -23.01 2.50
C ALA A 152 -6.21 -24.28 1.94
N ARG A 153 -6.93 -24.98 1.05
CA ARG A 153 -6.34 -26.05 0.23
C ARG A 153 -5.88 -25.42 -1.07
N THR A 154 -4.59 -25.51 -1.35
CA THR A 154 -3.95 -24.87 -2.51
C THR A 154 -3.15 -25.89 -3.33
N ALA A 155 -2.97 -25.60 -4.62
CA ALA A 155 -1.99 -26.26 -5.47
C ALA A 155 -0.91 -25.24 -5.86
N PRO A 156 0.33 -25.35 -5.34
CA PRO A 156 1.40 -24.41 -5.65
C PRO A 156 1.68 -24.28 -7.15
N LEU A 157 2.03 -23.07 -7.58
CA LEU A 157 2.44 -22.74 -8.94
C LEU A 157 3.84 -22.11 -8.92
N PRO A 158 4.60 -22.12 -10.04
CA PRO A 158 5.93 -21.52 -10.08
C PRO A 158 5.89 -20.02 -9.77
N ALA A 159 6.52 -19.59 -8.67
CA ALA A 159 6.59 -18.19 -8.28
C ALA A 159 7.84 -17.49 -8.84
N VAL A 160 7.72 -16.21 -9.18
CA VAL A 160 8.83 -15.35 -9.62
C VAL A 160 9.16 -14.36 -8.51
N PHE A 161 10.39 -14.40 -7.99
CA PHE A 161 10.84 -13.54 -6.90
C PHE A 161 11.88 -12.49 -7.31
N ASP A 162 12.48 -12.66 -8.49
CA ASP A 162 13.39 -11.68 -9.10
C ASP A 162 12.68 -10.98 -10.26
N PRO A 163 12.46 -9.65 -10.21
CA PRO A 163 11.84 -8.94 -11.31
C PRO A 163 12.60 -9.09 -12.63
N LEU A 164 13.92 -9.34 -12.60
CA LEU A 164 14.70 -9.57 -13.83
C LEU A 164 14.47 -10.95 -14.46
N ALA A 165 13.85 -11.88 -13.72
CA ALA A 165 13.43 -13.18 -14.23
C ALA A 165 11.96 -13.18 -14.68
N SER A 166 11.24 -12.06 -14.54
CA SER A 166 9.86 -11.94 -14.99
C SER A 166 9.79 -11.78 -16.51
N GLU A 167 8.98 -12.63 -17.15
CA GLU A 167 8.60 -12.44 -18.57
C GLU A 167 7.43 -11.47 -18.72
N HIS A 168 6.82 -11.03 -17.61
CA HIS A 168 5.70 -10.11 -17.60
C HIS A 168 6.16 -8.67 -17.40
N VAL A 169 5.82 -7.80 -18.35
CA VAL A 169 5.99 -6.35 -18.25
C VAL A 169 4.62 -5.73 -17.92
N PHE A 170 4.47 -5.22 -16.71
CA PHE A 170 3.24 -4.56 -16.27
C PHE A 170 3.01 -3.22 -16.99
N ALA A 171 4.06 -2.40 -17.10
CA ALA A 171 4.01 -1.11 -17.79
C ALA A 171 5.38 -0.75 -18.38
N HIS A 172 5.37 -0.06 -19.52
CA HIS A 172 6.57 0.45 -20.18
C HIS A 172 6.39 1.94 -20.49
N TYR A 173 7.40 2.74 -20.13
CA TYR A 173 7.40 4.18 -20.35
C TYR A 173 8.73 4.58 -20.98
N GLU A 174 8.67 5.31 -22.08
CA GLU A 174 9.83 5.90 -22.74
C GLU A 174 9.67 7.43 -22.73
N ILE A 175 10.69 8.12 -22.21
CA ILE A 175 10.78 9.58 -22.22
C ILE A 175 12.09 9.94 -22.90
N ALA A 176 12.01 10.55 -24.08
CA ALA A 176 13.17 10.96 -24.87
C ALA A 176 13.17 12.48 -25.07
N SER A 177 14.36 13.08 -25.08
CA SER A 177 14.55 14.51 -25.36
C SER A 177 15.97 14.74 -25.89
N GLY A 178 16.11 15.60 -26.91
CA GLY A 178 17.40 15.94 -27.52
C GLY A 178 17.95 14.86 -28.46
N ASP A 179 19.26 14.89 -28.67
CA ASP A 179 20.02 13.96 -29.53
C ASP A 179 21.06 13.23 -28.67
N LEU A 180 20.73 11.99 -28.27
CA LEU A 180 21.57 11.17 -27.39
C LEU A 180 22.90 10.77 -28.05
N GLU A 181 22.89 10.46 -29.34
CA GLU A 181 24.11 10.05 -30.05
C GLU A 181 25.11 11.20 -30.08
N ARG A 182 24.63 12.40 -30.41
CA ARG A 182 25.44 13.62 -30.37
C ARG A 182 25.91 13.94 -28.95
N GLY A 183 25.03 13.86 -27.95
CA GLY A 183 25.39 14.09 -26.55
C GLY A 183 26.54 13.21 -26.09
N PHE A 184 26.46 11.90 -26.36
CA PHE A 184 27.54 10.97 -26.02
C PHE A 184 28.81 11.14 -26.86
N ALA A 185 28.70 11.59 -28.11
CA ALA A 185 29.87 11.89 -28.94
C ALA A 185 30.63 13.15 -28.48
N GLU A 186 29.92 14.13 -27.90
CA GLU A 186 30.50 15.36 -27.35
C GLU A 186 30.99 15.22 -25.89
N ALA A 187 30.76 14.08 -25.24
CA ALA A 187 31.18 13.83 -23.88
C ALA A 187 32.68 13.53 -23.79
N ASP A 188 33.39 14.19 -22.87
CA ASP A 188 34.78 13.87 -22.55
C ASP A 188 34.91 12.59 -21.71
N LEU A 189 33.88 12.29 -20.92
CA LEU A 189 33.78 11.11 -20.06
C LEU A 189 32.36 10.56 -20.11
N VAL A 190 32.23 9.25 -20.30
CA VAL A 190 30.96 8.53 -20.19
C VAL A 190 31.02 7.61 -18.98
N LEU A 191 30.09 7.79 -18.04
CA LEU A 191 29.96 6.97 -16.84
C LEU A 191 28.73 6.06 -16.98
N GLU A 192 28.92 4.77 -16.74
CA GLU A 192 27.84 3.80 -16.70
C GLU A 192 27.83 3.05 -15.37
N GLY A 193 26.65 2.89 -14.79
CA GLY A 193 26.50 2.19 -13.52
C GLY A 193 25.10 1.62 -13.34
N THR A 194 25.04 0.46 -12.70
CA THR A 194 23.78 -0.16 -12.26
C THR A 194 23.64 -0.01 -10.75
N TYR A 195 22.53 0.59 -10.33
CA TYR A 195 22.17 0.84 -8.94
C TYR A 195 20.97 -0.01 -8.55
N ARG A 196 20.92 -0.44 -7.29
CA ARG A 196 19.80 -1.21 -6.74
C ARG A 196 19.26 -0.53 -5.50
N VAL A 197 17.94 -0.39 -5.42
CA VAL A 197 17.22 0.07 -4.23
C VAL A 197 16.24 -1.02 -3.79
N GLY A 198 16.19 -1.27 -2.49
CA GLY A 198 15.33 -2.30 -1.90
C GLY A 198 13.90 -1.83 -1.67
N HIS A 199 13.08 -2.76 -1.17
CA HIS A 199 11.74 -2.46 -0.66
C HIS A 199 11.81 -1.56 0.58
N GLN A 200 10.78 -0.75 0.77
CA GLN A 200 10.61 0.04 1.99
C GLN A 200 9.16 -0.05 2.47
N GLU A 201 9.02 -0.32 3.76
CA GLU A 201 7.76 -0.23 4.50
C GLU A 201 7.56 1.20 5.00
N GLN A 202 6.32 1.67 4.98
CA GLN A 202 5.92 3.03 5.35
C GLN A 202 6.03 3.23 6.87
N LEU A 203 5.77 2.18 7.67
CA LEU A 203 5.86 2.18 9.14
C LEU A 203 5.12 3.36 9.79
N TYR A 204 3.97 3.76 9.25
CA TYR A 204 3.04 4.60 9.99
C TYR A 204 2.72 3.96 11.34
N ILE A 205 2.64 4.77 12.40
CA ILE A 205 2.50 4.25 13.77
C ILE A 205 1.11 3.65 13.98
N GLU A 206 0.07 4.30 13.49
CA GLU A 206 -1.28 3.74 13.47
C GLU A 206 -1.42 2.78 12.29
N ASN A 207 -1.69 1.51 12.53
CA ASN A 207 -1.96 0.50 11.50
C ASN A 207 -3.22 0.81 10.65
N ASN A 208 -3.44 0.06 9.57
CA ASN A 208 -4.68 0.13 8.80
C ASN A 208 -5.86 -0.32 9.67
N ALA A 209 -6.92 0.48 9.63
CA ALA A 209 -8.11 0.27 10.43
C ALA A 209 -9.33 0.79 9.69
N MET A 210 -10.37 -0.05 9.61
CA MET A 210 -11.69 0.29 9.08
C MET A 210 -12.79 -0.24 9.99
N ILE A 211 -13.83 0.55 10.14
CA ILE A 211 -15.07 0.19 10.82
C ILE A 211 -16.21 0.46 9.86
N ALA A 212 -16.91 -0.60 9.46
CA ALA A 212 -18.07 -0.50 8.59
C ALA A 212 -19.36 -0.61 9.41
N VAL A 213 -20.33 0.24 9.11
CA VAL A 213 -21.65 0.29 9.73
C VAL A 213 -22.68 0.05 8.62
N PRO A 214 -23.44 -1.07 8.66
CA PRO A 214 -24.48 -1.31 7.67
C PRO A 214 -25.63 -0.31 7.90
N ARG A 215 -26.34 0.04 6.84
CA ARG A 215 -27.46 0.98 6.87
C ARG A 215 -28.76 0.30 6.43
N ASP A 216 -29.88 0.82 6.93
CA ASP A 216 -31.22 0.28 6.65
C ASP A 216 -31.62 0.39 5.16
N ASP A 217 -31.03 1.35 4.44
CA ASP A 217 -31.21 1.55 2.99
C ASP A 217 -30.38 0.58 2.12
N GLY A 218 -29.78 -0.43 2.73
CA GLY A 218 -28.88 -1.38 2.08
C GLY A 218 -27.47 -0.83 1.82
N GLY A 219 -27.19 0.41 2.23
CA GLY A 219 -25.88 1.04 2.13
C GLY A 219 -24.91 0.68 3.26
N VAL A 220 -23.76 1.34 3.27
CA VAL A 220 -22.74 1.21 4.30
C VAL A 220 -22.06 2.56 4.57
N ALA A 221 -21.77 2.84 5.83
CA ALA A 221 -20.86 3.90 6.23
C ALA A 221 -19.55 3.27 6.73
N VAL A 222 -18.41 3.66 6.16
CA VAL A 222 -17.09 3.23 6.62
C VAL A 222 -16.34 4.38 7.26
N HIS A 223 -15.75 4.11 8.43
CA HIS A 223 -14.90 5.01 9.18
C HIS A 223 -13.51 4.41 9.27
N GLY A 224 -12.45 5.16 8.97
CA GLY A 224 -11.12 4.57 9.08
C GLY A 224 -9.97 5.51 8.83
N SER A 225 -8.78 4.94 8.94
CA SER A 225 -7.51 5.62 8.70
C SER A 225 -7.13 5.52 7.24
N LEU A 226 -7.15 6.65 6.52
CA LEU A 226 -6.98 6.70 5.07
C LEU A 226 -6.56 8.09 4.58
N GLN A 227 -5.95 8.16 3.39
CA GLN A 227 -5.56 9.42 2.72
C GLN A 227 -6.56 9.82 1.62
N CYS A 228 -7.21 8.85 0.98
CA CYS A 228 -7.99 9.07 -0.25
C CYS A 228 -9.43 8.53 -0.11
N PRO A 229 -10.36 9.28 0.53
CA PRO A 229 -11.74 8.82 0.75
C PRO A 229 -12.49 8.51 -0.55
N TYR A 230 -12.20 9.21 -1.65
CA TYR A 230 -12.84 8.97 -2.94
C TYR A 230 -12.41 7.66 -3.61
N TYR A 231 -11.20 7.15 -3.33
CA TYR A 231 -10.79 5.83 -3.81
C TYR A 231 -11.61 4.73 -3.13
N VAL A 232 -11.73 4.83 -1.80
CA VAL A 232 -12.56 3.93 -1.00
C VAL A 232 -14.03 4.00 -1.44
N HIS A 233 -14.57 5.21 -1.68
CA HIS A 233 -15.95 5.40 -2.14
C HIS A 233 -16.21 4.72 -3.48
N LYS A 234 -15.34 4.93 -4.47
CA LYS A 234 -15.41 4.28 -5.79
C LYS A 234 -15.33 2.75 -5.66
N ALA A 235 -14.41 2.25 -4.84
CA ALA A 235 -14.20 0.82 -4.64
C ALA A 235 -15.42 0.15 -3.99
N LEU A 236 -15.99 0.75 -2.93
CA LEU A 236 -17.21 0.27 -2.28
C LEU A 236 -18.38 0.18 -3.26
N LYS A 237 -18.62 1.24 -4.04
CA LYS A 237 -19.72 1.25 -5.02
C LYS A 237 -19.63 0.07 -5.98
N ARG A 238 -18.43 -0.21 -6.50
CA ARG A 238 -18.22 -1.25 -7.49
C ARG A 238 -18.35 -2.66 -6.90
N SER A 239 -17.67 -2.95 -5.80
CA SER A 239 -17.68 -4.29 -5.21
C SER A 239 -18.98 -4.62 -4.48
N LEU A 240 -19.71 -3.61 -3.99
CA LEU A 240 -20.95 -3.81 -3.22
C LEU A 240 -22.24 -3.50 -3.99
N ARG A 241 -22.14 -3.02 -5.24
CA ARG A 241 -23.24 -2.49 -6.07
C ARG A 241 -24.03 -1.38 -5.37
N LEU A 242 -23.33 -0.39 -4.83
CA LEU A 242 -23.95 0.74 -4.11
C LEU A 242 -24.09 1.97 -5.00
N SER A 243 -25.13 2.77 -4.75
CA SER A 243 -25.23 4.14 -5.26
C SER A 243 -24.25 5.09 -4.55
N ASP A 244 -24.15 6.33 -5.04
CA ASP A 244 -23.34 7.38 -4.41
C ASP A 244 -23.79 7.68 -2.97
N GLU A 245 -25.09 7.64 -2.71
CA GLU A 245 -25.71 7.93 -1.41
C GLU A 245 -25.62 6.74 -0.45
N GLN A 246 -25.61 5.53 -0.98
CA GLN A 246 -25.50 4.29 -0.19
C GLN A 246 -24.08 4.05 0.31
N ALA A 247 -23.05 4.61 -0.34
CA ALA A 247 -21.66 4.52 0.11
C ALA A 247 -21.23 5.81 0.83
N ARG A 248 -20.97 5.73 2.14
CA ARG A 248 -20.43 6.86 2.91
C ARG A 248 -19.04 6.53 3.44
N VAL A 249 -18.06 7.40 3.18
CA VAL A 249 -16.69 7.27 3.69
C VAL A 249 -16.39 8.43 4.62
N VAL A 250 -15.93 8.13 5.83
CA VAL A 250 -15.54 9.10 6.84
C VAL A 250 -14.09 8.83 7.23
N GLN A 251 -13.19 9.74 6.88
CA GLN A 251 -11.82 9.70 7.34
C GLN A 251 -11.78 10.01 8.84
N ALA A 252 -11.22 9.09 9.62
CA ALA A 252 -10.86 9.33 11.03
C ALA A 252 -9.51 10.07 11.10
N GLU A 253 -9.13 10.54 12.29
CA GLU A 253 -7.76 11.02 12.49
C GLU A 253 -6.77 9.92 12.02
N THR A 254 -5.77 10.31 11.24
CA THR A 254 -4.89 9.37 10.51
C THR A 254 -3.47 9.49 11.04
N GLY A 255 -3.00 8.46 11.75
CA GLY A 255 -1.69 8.35 12.40
C GLY A 255 -0.53 8.04 11.44
N GLY A 256 -0.45 8.80 10.36
CA GLY A 256 0.49 8.60 9.26
C GLY A 256 -0.04 7.68 8.16
N GLY A 257 0.50 7.85 6.95
CA GLY A 257 0.11 7.06 5.77
C GLY A 257 1.26 6.89 4.77
N PHE A 258 1.92 7.99 4.38
CA PHE A 258 3.12 7.97 3.52
C PHE A 258 2.92 7.21 2.19
N GLY A 259 1.71 7.29 1.63
CA GLY A 259 1.31 6.56 0.41
C GLY A 259 0.68 5.20 0.69
N GLY A 260 1.04 4.54 1.80
CA GLY A 260 0.52 3.21 2.16
C GLY A 260 -0.96 3.21 2.58
N LYS A 261 -1.57 4.38 2.77
CA LYS A 261 -2.99 4.55 3.07
C LYS A 261 -3.74 5.33 1.97
N GLU A 262 -3.21 5.36 0.75
CA GLU A 262 -3.93 5.92 -0.40
C GLU A 262 -4.90 4.91 -0.98
N GLU A 263 -4.38 3.81 -1.51
CA GLU A 263 -5.17 2.77 -2.18
C GLU A 263 -5.64 1.66 -1.23
N TYR A 264 -4.70 1.07 -0.48
CA TYR A 264 -4.94 -0.13 0.31
C TYR A 264 -6.16 -0.09 1.26
N PRO A 265 -6.50 1.06 1.88
CA PRO A 265 -7.75 1.22 2.63
C PRO A 265 -9.02 0.80 1.88
N SER A 266 -9.01 0.81 0.55
CA SER A 266 -10.12 0.36 -0.29
C SER A 266 -10.43 -1.13 -0.08
N ILE A 267 -9.40 -1.98 -0.05
CA ILE A 267 -9.54 -3.43 0.22
C ILE A 267 -10.14 -3.64 1.60
N LEU A 268 -9.52 -3.02 2.62
CA LEU A 268 -9.95 -3.20 4.01
C LEU A 268 -11.37 -2.67 4.26
N ALA A 269 -11.75 -1.57 3.59
CA ALA A 269 -13.10 -1.04 3.66
C ALA A 269 -14.13 -1.97 3.04
N ILE A 270 -13.83 -2.57 1.86
CA ILE A 270 -14.70 -3.57 1.25
C ILE A 270 -14.84 -4.78 2.16
N HIS A 271 -13.73 -5.27 2.74
CA HIS A 271 -13.76 -6.40 3.66
C HIS A 271 -14.64 -6.15 4.88
N ALA A 272 -14.44 -5.01 5.55
CA ALA A 272 -15.26 -4.64 6.70
C ALA A 272 -16.73 -4.48 6.31
N ALA A 273 -17.02 -3.89 5.14
CA ALA A 273 -18.38 -3.68 4.66
C ALA A 273 -19.11 -4.97 4.28
N LEU A 274 -18.42 -5.93 3.64
CA LEU A 274 -18.98 -7.26 3.34
C LEU A 274 -19.37 -7.98 4.64
N LEU A 275 -18.48 -7.99 5.62
CA LEU A 275 -18.75 -8.60 6.93
C LEU A 275 -19.91 -7.89 7.65
N ALA A 276 -19.90 -6.56 7.66
CA ALA A 276 -20.94 -5.76 8.32
C ALA A 276 -22.33 -6.01 7.72
N ARG A 277 -22.41 -6.11 6.40
CA ARG A 277 -23.66 -6.47 5.70
C ARG A 277 -24.09 -7.90 6.01
N ALA A 278 -23.15 -8.85 6.02
CA ALA A 278 -23.44 -10.25 6.27
C ALA A 278 -23.92 -10.52 7.70
N CYS A 279 -23.34 -9.85 8.71
CA CYS A 279 -23.77 -10.01 10.11
C CYS A 279 -24.87 -9.03 10.55
N GLY A 280 -25.23 -8.05 9.71
CA GLY A 280 -26.22 -7.02 10.03
C GLY A 280 -25.83 -6.13 11.21
N ARG A 281 -24.52 -5.96 11.47
CA ARG A 281 -23.97 -5.20 12.60
C ARG A 281 -22.73 -4.43 12.17
N PRO A 282 -22.32 -3.39 12.92
CA PRO A 282 -21.02 -2.79 12.69
C PRO A 282 -19.89 -3.83 12.78
N VAL A 283 -18.87 -3.74 11.93
CA VAL A 283 -17.69 -4.61 11.99
C VAL A 283 -16.44 -3.76 11.97
N ARG A 284 -15.54 -4.03 12.91
CA ARG A 284 -14.21 -3.41 12.99
C ARG A 284 -13.12 -4.37 12.53
N MET A 285 -12.29 -3.91 11.61
CA MET A 285 -11.10 -4.60 11.15
C MET A 285 -9.90 -3.68 11.39
N ILE A 286 -9.05 -4.06 12.34
CA ILE A 286 -7.86 -3.32 12.73
C ILE A 286 -6.71 -4.29 12.65
N TYR A 287 -5.75 -4.02 11.77
CA TYR A 287 -4.61 -4.90 11.61
C TYR A 287 -3.64 -4.77 12.77
N ASP A 288 -3.06 -5.89 13.16
CA ASP A 288 -1.84 -5.87 13.93
C ASP A 288 -0.64 -5.48 13.04
N ARG A 289 0.52 -5.25 13.65
CA ARG A 289 1.72 -4.83 12.92
C ARG A 289 2.22 -5.86 11.91
N HIS A 290 2.11 -7.15 12.20
CA HIS A 290 2.63 -8.17 11.31
C HIS A 290 1.74 -8.34 10.08
N GLU A 291 0.42 -8.34 10.27
CA GLU A 291 -0.54 -8.40 9.18
C GLU A 291 -0.43 -7.17 8.28
N ASP A 292 -0.32 -5.99 8.88
CA ASP A 292 -0.19 -4.73 8.14
C ASP A 292 1.06 -4.70 7.26
N ILE A 293 2.21 -5.10 7.82
CA ILE A 293 3.46 -5.22 7.04
C ILE A 293 3.33 -6.28 5.95
N ALA A 294 2.72 -7.43 6.24
CA ALA A 294 2.64 -8.53 5.30
C ALA A 294 1.71 -8.24 4.10
N ALA A 295 0.63 -7.49 4.34
CA ALA A 295 -0.48 -7.41 3.39
C ALA A 295 -0.55 -6.10 2.61
N THR A 296 -0.01 -4.99 3.14
CA THR A 296 -0.17 -3.65 2.55
C THR A 296 0.86 -3.35 1.46
N THR A 297 0.60 -2.33 0.65
CA THR A 297 1.51 -1.88 -0.42
C THR A 297 2.87 -1.43 0.12
N LYS A 298 3.92 -1.55 -0.70
CA LYS A 298 5.30 -1.17 -0.35
C LYS A 298 5.88 -0.20 -1.37
N ARG A 299 6.98 0.48 -1.02
CA ARG A 299 7.81 1.11 -2.04
C ARG A 299 8.37 0.03 -2.97
N HIS A 300 8.22 0.24 -4.27
CA HIS A 300 8.79 -0.62 -5.30
C HIS A 300 10.32 -0.65 -5.21
N PRO A 301 10.96 -1.82 -5.24
CA PRO A 301 12.39 -1.93 -5.45
C PRO A 301 12.70 -1.55 -6.90
N ALA A 302 13.94 -1.16 -7.18
CA ALA A 302 14.33 -0.86 -8.56
C ALA A 302 15.78 -1.29 -8.84
N VAL A 303 15.98 -1.69 -10.10
CA VAL A 303 17.30 -1.83 -10.71
C VAL A 303 17.41 -0.73 -11.75
N VAL A 304 18.32 0.23 -11.53
CA VAL A 304 18.46 1.42 -12.36
C VAL A 304 19.81 1.38 -13.03
N THR A 305 19.83 1.21 -14.35
CA THR A 305 21.04 1.38 -15.15
C THR A 305 21.07 2.80 -15.68
N HIS A 306 22.11 3.54 -15.34
CA HIS A 306 22.30 4.93 -15.75
C HIS A 306 23.57 5.06 -16.58
N ARG A 307 23.48 5.79 -17.69
CA ARG A 307 24.61 6.18 -18.53
C ARG A 307 24.62 7.68 -18.69
N THR A 308 25.72 8.34 -18.32
CA THR A 308 25.84 9.80 -18.29
C THR A 308 27.04 10.26 -19.11
N GLY A 309 26.83 11.19 -20.05
CA GLY A 309 27.90 11.95 -20.70
C GLY A 309 28.24 13.21 -19.90
N VAL A 310 29.53 13.46 -19.67
CA VAL A 310 30.01 14.65 -18.95
C VAL A 310 31.24 15.22 -19.65
N ARG A 311 31.31 16.54 -19.80
CA ARG A 311 32.50 17.25 -20.26
C ARG A 311 33.52 17.46 -19.13
N ARG A 312 34.76 17.80 -19.46
CA ARG A 312 35.83 18.06 -18.46
C ARG A 312 35.49 19.16 -17.46
N ASP A 313 34.63 20.11 -17.85
CA ASP A 313 34.17 21.20 -16.99
C ASP A 313 33.00 20.81 -16.05
N GLY A 314 32.51 19.57 -16.15
CA GLY A 314 31.40 19.05 -15.36
C GLY A 314 30.02 19.22 -16.01
N THR A 315 29.93 19.80 -17.21
CA THR A 315 28.66 19.93 -17.93
C THR A 315 28.12 18.56 -18.36
N LEU A 316 26.84 18.31 -18.10
CA LEU A 316 26.11 17.13 -18.61
C LEU A 316 25.74 17.35 -20.08
N VAL A 317 25.98 16.35 -20.93
CA VAL A 317 25.70 16.35 -22.38
C VAL A 317 25.03 15.08 -22.84
#